data_AF-A0ABD6Z1R0-F1
#
_entry.id   AF-A0ABD6Z1R0-F1
#
_cell.length_a   1.000
_cell.length_b   1.000
_cell.length_c   1.000
_cell.angle_alpha   90.00
_cell.angle_beta   90.00
_cell.angle_gamma   90.00
#
_symmetry.space_group_name_H-M   'P 1'
#
loop_
_entity.id
_entity.type
_entity.pdbx_description
1 polymer ?
#
loop_
_entity_poly.entity_id
_entity_poly.type
_entity_poly.pdbx_seq_one_letter_code
_entity_poly.pdbx_strand_id
1 'polypeptide(L)'
;MMVLYRKPNSLEGKRVKKIDIVYDYELLKDKISEKGLTQETLAPKLNMSRTSLNLKMNSKSNFTQTEIKVMAELLNIPSKELGNYFFKGFVRKNVQNIGEVI
;
A
#
# COMPACT_ATOMS: atom_id res chain seq x y z
N MET A 1 9.34 -17.43 -49.62
CA MET A 1 8.12 -16.69 -49.20
C MET A 1 8.32 -16.26 -47.75
N MET A 2 8.54 -14.97 -47.49
CA MET A 2 8.76 -14.43 -46.14
C MET A 2 7.39 -14.08 -45.55
N VAL A 3 6.95 -14.82 -44.52
CA VAL A 3 5.65 -14.60 -43.90
C VAL A 3 5.70 -13.25 -43.17
N LEU A 4 5.03 -12.24 -43.71
CA LEU A 4 4.83 -10.96 -43.03
C LEU A 4 4.01 -11.22 -41.77
N TYR A 5 4.69 -11.37 -40.63
CA TYR A 5 4.05 -11.30 -39.33
C TYR A 5 3.51 -9.88 -39.14
N ARG A 6 2.25 -9.69 -39.54
CA ARG A 6 1.42 -8.55 -39.20
C ARG A 6 1.31 -8.55 -37.67
N LYS A 7 1.97 -7.61 -36.98
CA LYS A 7 1.77 -7.41 -35.53
C LYS A 7 0.26 -7.29 -35.26
N PRO A 8 -0.36 -8.19 -34.48
CA PRO A 8 -1.74 -8.00 -34.10
C PRO A 8 -1.83 -6.80 -33.14
N ASN A 9 -2.79 -5.92 -33.42
CA ASN A 9 -3.20 -4.80 -32.59
C ASN A 9 -3.17 -5.18 -31.11
N SER A 10 -2.35 -4.46 -30.33
CA SER A 10 -2.40 -4.48 -28.88
C SER A 10 -3.71 -3.82 -28.45
N LEU A 11 -4.73 -4.67 -28.29
CA LEU A 11 -6.03 -4.30 -27.77
C LEU A 11 -5.89 -3.77 -26.34
N GLU A 12 -6.28 -2.51 -26.22
CA GLU A 12 -7.19 -2.05 -25.18
C GLU A 12 -6.61 -1.97 -23.76
N GLY A 13 -6.19 -0.75 -23.43
CA GLY A 13 -6.17 -0.27 -22.05
C GLY A 13 -7.56 -0.33 -21.43
N LYS A 14 -7.95 -1.52 -20.95
CA LYS A 14 -8.97 -1.64 -19.92
C LYS A 14 -8.49 -0.84 -18.72
N ARG A 15 -9.08 0.34 -18.48
CA ARG A 15 -8.95 1.08 -17.22
C ARG A 15 -9.44 0.14 -16.11
N VAL A 16 -8.51 -0.58 -15.50
CA VAL A 16 -8.77 -1.29 -14.25
C VAL A 16 -9.30 -0.23 -13.29
N LYS A 17 -10.55 -0.39 -12.81
CA LYS A 17 -11.12 0.49 -11.79
C LYS A 17 -10.10 0.56 -10.65
N LYS A 18 -9.57 1.76 -10.37
CA LYS A 18 -8.62 1.96 -9.28
C LYS A 18 -9.38 1.68 -7.99
N ILE A 19 -9.15 0.49 -7.43
CA ILE A 19 -9.67 0.14 -6.12
C ILE A 19 -8.72 0.85 -5.15
N ASP A 20 -9.13 2.02 -4.65
CA ASP A 20 -8.40 2.72 -3.59
C ASP A 20 -8.60 1.94 -2.28
N ILE A 21 -7.73 0.95 -2.07
CA ILE A 21 -7.65 0.21 -0.81
C ILE A 21 -7.05 1.17 0.23
N VAL A 22 -7.84 1.52 1.24
CA VAL A 22 -7.39 2.38 2.33
C VAL A 22 -7.03 1.49 3.51
N TYR A 23 -5.76 1.55 3.89
CA TYR A 23 -5.24 0.89 5.07
C TYR A 23 -5.25 1.83 6.27
N ASP A 24 -5.63 1.29 7.41
CA ASP A 24 -5.58 1.96 8.69
C ASP A 24 -4.27 1.61 9.39
N TYR A 25 -3.44 2.64 9.59
CA TYR A 25 -2.14 2.52 10.24
C TYR A 25 -2.14 3.11 11.66
N GLU A 26 -3.30 3.29 12.31
CA GLU A 26 -3.38 3.80 13.69
C GLU A 26 -2.57 2.94 14.67
N LEU A 27 -2.73 1.60 14.60
CA LEU A 27 -1.97 0.67 15.44
C LEU A 27 -0.46 0.77 15.20
N LEU A 28 -0.06 1.00 13.95
CA LEU A 28 1.35 1.17 13.60
C LEU A 28 1.90 2.50 14.15
N LYS A 29 1.12 3.59 14.08
CA LYS A 29 1.48 4.89 14.66
C LYS A 29 1.63 4.80 16.17
N ASP A 30 0.69 4.12 16.84
CA ASP A 30 0.73 3.92 18.29
C ASP A 30 2.00 3.16 18.69
N LYS A 31 2.31 2.04 18.00
CA LYS A 31 3.55 1.28 18.22
C LYS A 31 4.82 2.09 18.02
N ILE A 32 4.85 2.95 16.98
CA ILE A 32 5.96 3.85 16.69
C ILE A 32 6.16 4.83 17.85
N SER A 33 5.06 5.43 18.35
CA SER A 33 5.07 6.32 19.50
C SER A 33 5.44 5.63 20.81
N GLU A 34 4.98 4.40 21.07
CA GLU A 34 5.38 3.59 22.23
C GLU A 34 6.90 3.33 22.26
N LYS A 35 7.52 3.17 21.08
CA LYS A 35 8.97 2.99 20.93
C LYS A 35 9.75 4.31 21.00
N GLY A 36 9.07 5.46 21.17
CA GLY A 36 9.69 6.79 21.14
C GLY A 36 10.29 7.14 19.78
N LEU A 37 9.85 6.46 18.72
CA LEU A 37 10.33 6.72 17.36
C LEU A 37 9.44 7.77 16.71
N THR A 38 10.04 8.64 15.91
CA THR A 38 9.33 9.60 15.06
C THR A 38 9.59 9.26 13.59
N GLN A 39 8.75 9.79 12.70
CA GLN A 39 8.95 9.65 11.25
C GLN A 39 10.36 10.10 10.81
N GLU A 40 10.94 11.08 11.51
CA GLU A 40 12.29 11.61 11.22
C GLU A 40 13.40 10.61 11.57
N THR A 41 13.21 9.85 12.64
CA THR A 41 14.14 8.79 13.04
C THR A 41 13.92 7.48 12.29
N LEU A 42 12.70 7.24 11.80
CA LEU A 42 12.27 5.99 11.18
C LEU A 42 12.55 5.98 9.67
N ALA A 43 12.34 7.11 8.99
CA ALA A 43 12.63 7.28 7.57
C ALA A 43 14.07 6.88 7.17
N PRO A 44 15.14 7.35 7.83
CA PRO A 44 16.51 6.95 7.48
C PRO A 44 16.76 5.45 7.71
N LYS A 45 16.16 4.86 8.75
CA LYS A 45 16.28 3.41 9.02
C LYS A 45 15.61 2.55 7.96
N LEU A 46 14.59 3.08 7.29
CA LEU A 46 13.87 2.43 6.19
C LEU A 46 14.42 2.79 4.81
N ASN A 47 15.53 3.54 4.76
CA ASN A 47 16.14 4.00 3.53
C ASN A 47 15.16 4.78 2.63
N MET A 48 14.33 5.63 3.25
CA MET A 48 13.37 6.48 2.54
C MET A 48 13.33 7.90 3.09
N SER A 49 12.77 8.83 2.32
CA SER A 49 12.54 10.20 2.76
C SER A 49 11.33 10.29 3.71
N ARG A 50 11.34 11.27 4.63
CA ARG A 50 10.21 11.57 5.52
C ARG A 50 8.89 11.74 4.75
N THR A 51 8.95 12.40 3.60
CA THR A 51 7.79 12.64 2.72
C THR A 51 7.21 11.33 2.20
N SER A 52 8.06 10.41 1.74
CA SER A 52 7.66 9.08 1.27
C SER A 52 7.03 8.25 2.40
N LEU A 53 7.61 8.30 3.60
CA LEU A 53 7.04 7.65 4.78
C LEU A 53 5.66 8.23 5.11
N ASN A 54 5.51 9.56 5.09
CA ASN A 54 4.23 10.22 5.33
C ASN A 54 3.17 9.82 4.29
N LEU A 55 3.52 9.73 3.01
CA LEU A 55 2.61 9.24 1.97
C LEU A 55 2.15 7.79 2.23
N LYS A 56 3.08 6.91 2.63
CA LYS A 56 2.76 5.51 2.97
C LYS A 56 1.86 5.41 4.19
N MET A 57 2.17 6.15 5.26
CA MET A 57 1.37 6.20 6.51
C MET A 57 -0.04 6.80 6.31
N ASN A 58 -0.26 7.56 5.23
CA ASN A 58 -1.57 8.08 4.84
C ASN A 58 -2.27 7.21 3.79
N SER A 59 -1.80 5.97 3.58
CA SER A 59 -2.32 5.03 2.58
C SER A 59 -2.32 5.59 1.15
N LYS A 60 -1.51 6.61 0.85
CA LYS A 60 -1.31 7.15 -0.51
C LYS A 60 -0.30 6.32 -1.31
N SER A 61 0.47 5.49 -0.62
CA SER A 61 1.45 4.58 -1.20
C SER A 61 1.56 3.32 -0.35
N ASN A 62 1.93 2.21 -0.98
CA ASN A 62 2.08 0.94 -0.27
C ASN A 62 3.48 0.80 0.30
N PHE A 63 3.60 0.04 1.39
CA PHE A 63 4.89 -0.43 1.87
C PHE A 63 5.36 -1.61 1.03
N THR A 64 6.66 -1.64 0.74
CA THR A 64 7.31 -2.80 0.14
C THR A 64 7.57 -3.86 1.21
N GLN A 65 7.73 -5.11 0.79
CA GLN A 65 7.94 -6.21 1.74
C GLN A 65 9.23 -6.02 2.57
N THR A 66 10.27 -5.43 1.97
CA THR A 66 11.52 -5.09 2.67
C THR A 66 11.29 -4.04 3.76
N GLU A 67 10.54 -2.98 3.45
CA GLU A 67 10.22 -1.92 4.43
C GLU A 67 9.39 -2.47 5.59
N ILE A 68 8.41 -3.33 5.30
CA ILE A 68 7.56 -3.97 6.32
C ILE A 68 8.42 -4.84 7.24
N LYS A 69 9.36 -5.62 6.67
CA LYS A 69 10.25 -6.47 7.46
C LYS A 69 11.14 -5.63 8.38
N VAL A 70 11.79 -4.60 7.85
CA VAL A 70 12.65 -3.71 8.65
C VAL A 70 11.85 -2.97 9.72
N MET A 71 10.64 -2.46 9.38
CA MET A 71 9.73 -1.87 10.36
C MET A 71 9.39 -2.85 11.49
N ALA A 72 9.05 -4.09 11.15
CA ALA A 72 8.69 -5.10 12.14
C ALA A 72 9.86 -5.42 13.08
N GLU A 73 11.08 -5.50 12.55
CA GLU A 73 12.29 -5.69 13.36
C GLU A 73 12.53 -4.49 14.30
N LEU A 74 12.38 -3.26 13.79
CA LEU A 74 12.56 -2.02 14.58
C LEU A 74 11.50 -1.84 15.68
N LEU A 75 10.25 -2.17 15.37
CA LEU A 75 9.12 -2.04 16.28
C LEU A 75 8.95 -3.28 17.17
N ASN A 76 9.74 -4.32 16.92
CA ASN A 76 9.67 -5.62 17.60
C ASN A 76 8.26 -6.24 17.47
N ILE A 77 7.67 -6.16 16.28
CA ILE A 77 6.35 -6.71 15.97
C ILE A 77 6.51 -8.19 15.60
N PRO A 78 5.82 -9.12 16.28
CA PRO A 78 5.86 -10.52 15.91
C PRO A 78 5.25 -10.74 14.53
N SER A 79 5.86 -11.61 13.73
CA SER A 79 5.43 -11.87 12.34
C SER A 79 3.97 -12.34 12.23
N LYS A 80 3.44 -12.96 13.29
CA LYS A 80 2.04 -13.40 13.40
C LYS A 80 1.05 -12.22 13.44
N GLU A 81 1.44 -11.09 14.00
CA GLU A 81 0.58 -9.90 14.14
C GLU A 81 0.84 -8.85 13.08
N LEU A 82 1.94 -8.99 12.34
CA LEU A 82 2.35 -8.07 11.28
C LEU A 82 1.22 -7.79 10.27
N GLY A 83 0.39 -8.79 9.96
CA GLY A 83 -0.78 -8.57 9.12
C GLY A 83 -1.86 -7.67 9.72
N ASN A 84 -2.02 -7.68 11.04
CA ASN A 84 -2.94 -6.81 11.75
C ASN A 84 -2.45 -5.34 11.82
N TYR A 85 -1.14 -5.11 11.74
CA TYR A 85 -0.56 -3.76 11.71
C TYR A 85 -0.52 -3.13 10.32
N PHE A 86 -0.24 -3.93 9.28
CA PHE A 86 -0.01 -3.44 7.91
C PHE A 86 -1.18 -3.68 6.95
N PHE A 87 -2.02 -4.70 7.19
CA PHE A 87 -3.12 -5.08 6.30
C PHE A 87 -4.50 -4.86 6.92
N LYS A 88 -4.60 -4.04 7.98
CA LYS A 88 -5.89 -3.61 8.53
C LYS A 88 -6.56 -2.62 7.59
N GLY A 89 -7.26 -3.14 6.58
CA GLY A 89 -7.92 -2.34 5.55
C GLY A 89 -9.40 -2.12 5.83
N PHE A 90 -9.88 -0.90 5.59
CA PHE A 90 -11.29 -0.65 5.33
C PHE A 90 -11.52 -0.68 3.82
N VAL A 91 -12.27 -1.68 3.35
CA VAL A 91 -12.80 -1.65 1.99
C VAL A 91 -13.90 -0.60 1.96
N ARG A 92 -13.60 0.62 1.53
CA ARG A 92 -14.67 1.54 1.12
C ARG A 92 -15.30 0.95 -0.14
N LYS A 93 -16.39 0.19 0.04
CA LYS A 93 -17.29 -0.18 -1.05
C LYS A 93 -17.81 1.14 -1.63
N ASN A 94 -17.23 1.61 -2.72
CA ASN A 94 -17.90 2.62 -3.51
C ASN A 94 -19.11 1.91 -4.13
N VAL A 95 -20.30 2.16 -3.57
CA VAL A 95 -21.58 1.66 -4.07
C VAL A 95 -21.64 2.06 -5.54
N GLN A 96 -21.54 1.07 -6.42
CA GLN A 96 -21.92 1.27 -7.81
C GLN A 96 -23.45 1.36 -7.77
N ASN A 97 -24.01 2.57 -7.78
CA ASN A 97 -25.40 2.75 -8.16
C ASN A 97 -25.50 2.22 -9.59
N ILE A 98 -25.91 0.96 -9.71
CA ILE A 98 -26.34 0.36 -10.96
C ILE A 98 -27.68 1.05 -11.21
N GLY A 99 -27.68 2.11 -12.03
CA GLY A 99 -28.93 2.70 -12.47
C GLY A 99 -29.75 1.60 -13.13
N GLU A 100 -30.92 1.32 -12.56
CA GLU A 100 -31.99 0.61 -13.24
C GLU A 100 -32.23 1.33 -14.56
N VAL A 101 -31.89 0.66 -15.67
CA VAL A 101 -32.37 1.05 -16.98
C VAL A 101 -33.76 0.44 -17.09
N ILE A 102 -34.76 1.30 -16.98
CA ILE A 102 -36.18 1.07 -17.27
C ILE A 102 -36.40 0.41 -18.63
#